data_AF-A0A1J3JPU8-F1
#
_entry.id   AF-A0A1J3JPU8-F1
#
_cell.length_a   1.000
_cell.length_b   1.000
_cell.length_c   1.000
_cell.angle_alpha   90.00
_cell.angle_beta   90.00
_cell.angle_gamma   90.00
#
_symmetry.space_group_name_H-M   'P 1'
#
loop_
_entity.id
_entity.type
_entity.pdbx_description
1 polymer ?
#
loop_
_entity_poly.entity_id
_entity_poly.type
_entity_poly.pdbx_seq_one_letter_code
_entity_poly.pdbx_strand_id
1 'polypeptide(L)'
;MECYVVLLFLLTATLAPITHIVQAQDQQGFISLDCGLDANEQSPYNETLTGLRFSSDATFIHTGKTGRIQPNPVSIIRKPYTTVRYFPDGIRNCYNLDVDKGRKYLIRAFFTYGNYDGRDTKPVFDLYLGPNLWATIDLETLVNGTREDILHNPTSNSLQICLVKTGETTPMISALELRPMGNDSYTTGSLKLVNSNYLSKSTSQIRYASDIYDRIWTPYFKREWTQISTDLKVSNSNSYAPPEDVLKTAATPTNASAPLTIEWPYENPQDRHYLYAHFAEI
;
A
#
# COMPACT_ATOMS: atom_id res chain seq x y z
N MET A 1 -47.06 -52.92 38.96
CA MET A 1 -45.63 -52.83 39.32
C MET A 1 -44.91 -52.38 38.07
N GLU A 2 -44.79 -51.07 37.92
CA GLU A 2 -44.23 -50.40 36.76
C GLU A 2 -42.70 -50.52 36.76
N CYS A 3 -42.09 -50.80 35.61
CA CYS A 3 -40.66 -50.62 35.39
C CYS A 3 -40.48 -49.60 34.27
N TYR A 4 -39.96 -48.43 34.64
CA TYR A 4 -39.61 -47.33 33.75
C TYR A 4 -38.37 -47.68 32.91
N VAL A 5 -38.46 -47.53 31.59
CA VAL A 5 -37.29 -47.44 30.71
C VAL A 5 -36.96 -45.95 30.57
N VAL A 6 -35.87 -45.53 31.21
CA VAL A 6 -35.32 -44.17 31.06
C VAL A 6 -34.47 -44.15 29.79
N LEU A 7 -34.89 -43.37 28.79
CA LEU A 7 -34.09 -43.07 27.61
C LEU A 7 -33.53 -41.65 27.76
N LEU A 8 -32.24 -41.54 28.09
CA LEU A 8 -31.53 -40.28 28.25
C LEU A 8 -30.97 -39.85 26.88
N PHE A 9 -31.60 -38.89 26.20
CA PHE A 9 -31.01 -38.24 25.03
C PHE A 9 -30.07 -37.13 25.48
N LEU A 10 -28.76 -37.38 25.45
CA LEU A 10 -27.74 -36.34 25.57
C LEU A 10 -27.62 -35.62 24.22
N LEU A 11 -28.21 -34.43 24.11
CA LEU A 11 -27.95 -33.49 23.02
C LEU A 11 -26.53 -32.93 23.17
N THR A 12 -25.59 -33.42 22.36
CA THR A 12 -24.28 -32.79 22.21
C THR A 12 -24.41 -31.57 21.30
N ALA A 13 -24.40 -30.37 21.89
CA ALA A 13 -24.26 -29.13 21.15
C ALA A 13 -22.83 -29.04 20.61
N THR A 14 -22.64 -29.34 19.32
CA THR A 14 -21.37 -29.10 18.64
C THR A 14 -21.24 -27.60 18.39
N LEU A 15 -20.38 -26.95 19.17
CA LEU A 15 -19.86 -25.62 18.86
C LEU A 15 -19.06 -25.72 17.57
N ALA A 16 -19.68 -25.40 16.43
CA ALA A 16 -18.96 -25.18 15.19
C ALA A 16 -18.09 -23.93 15.37
N PRO A 17 -16.76 -24.01 15.21
CA PRO A 17 -15.94 -22.82 15.19
C PRO A 17 -16.38 -21.99 13.98
N ILE A 18 -16.79 -20.75 14.25
CA ILE A 18 -17.00 -19.75 13.21
C ILE A 18 -15.62 -19.46 12.63
N THR A 19 -15.22 -20.22 11.61
CA THR A 19 -14.12 -19.83 10.76
C THR A 19 -14.61 -18.61 10.00
N HIS A 20 -14.10 -17.43 10.35
CA HIS A 20 -14.14 -16.27 9.47
C HIS A 20 -13.39 -16.68 8.20
N ILE A 21 -14.13 -17.20 7.23
CA ILE A 21 -13.66 -17.32 5.86
C ILE A 21 -13.46 -15.87 5.44
N VAL A 22 -12.22 -15.39 5.51
CA VAL A 22 -11.80 -14.24 4.70
C VAL A 22 -12.08 -14.71 3.28
N GLN A 23 -13.22 -14.29 2.74
CA GLN A 23 -13.52 -14.48 1.34
C GLN A 23 -12.39 -13.74 0.62
N ALA A 24 -11.42 -14.50 0.08
CA ALA A 24 -10.26 -13.93 -0.56
C ALA A 24 -10.78 -12.99 -1.65
N GLN A 25 -10.63 -11.69 -1.44
CA GLN A 25 -10.94 -10.71 -2.45
C GLN A 25 -10.03 -11.01 -3.65
N ASP A 26 -10.64 -11.09 -4.83
CA ASP A 26 -9.90 -11.43 -6.04
C ASP A 26 -8.87 -10.33 -6.34
N GLN A 27 -7.59 -10.69 -6.49
CA GLN A 27 -6.49 -9.78 -6.85
C GLN A 27 -6.47 -9.53 -8.36
N GLN A 28 -7.63 -9.58 -9.03
CA GLN A 28 -7.74 -9.50 -10.47
C GLN A 28 -7.19 -8.16 -10.98
N GLY A 29 -6.19 -8.26 -11.87
CA GLY A 29 -5.53 -7.09 -12.45
C GLY A 29 -4.53 -6.40 -11.51
N PHE A 30 -4.27 -6.93 -10.31
CA PHE A 30 -3.18 -6.44 -9.48
C PHE A 30 -1.84 -6.80 -10.12
N ILE A 31 -0.92 -5.85 -10.14
CA ILE A 31 0.48 -6.08 -10.47
C ILE A 31 1.28 -5.81 -9.21
N SER A 32 2.03 -6.79 -8.72
CA SER A 32 2.92 -6.64 -7.56
C SER A 32 4.27 -7.24 -7.93
N LEU A 33 5.27 -6.39 -8.10
CA LEU A 33 6.61 -6.76 -8.50
C LEU A 33 7.56 -6.65 -7.31
N ASP A 34 8.27 -7.75 -7.05
CA ASP A 34 9.43 -7.80 -6.16
C ASP A 34 10.66 -7.47 -7.00
N CYS A 35 11.14 -6.24 -6.87
CA CYS A 35 12.17 -5.71 -7.75
C CYS A 35 13.54 -6.20 -7.32
N GLY A 36 14.18 -6.99 -8.18
CA GLY A 36 15.46 -7.60 -7.87
C GLY A 36 15.37 -8.96 -7.18
N LEU A 37 14.19 -9.59 -7.18
CA LEU A 37 14.02 -10.97 -6.76
C LEU A 37 15.00 -11.88 -7.51
N ASP A 38 15.76 -12.68 -6.76
CA ASP A 38 16.76 -13.60 -7.32
C ASP A 38 16.09 -14.62 -8.27
N ALA A 39 16.77 -14.93 -9.38
CA ALA A 39 16.25 -15.85 -10.39
C ALA A 39 16.02 -17.29 -9.85
N ASN A 40 16.69 -17.66 -8.76
CA ASN A 40 16.52 -18.96 -8.10
C ASN A 40 15.40 -18.95 -7.05
N GLU A 41 14.85 -17.78 -6.69
CA GLU A 41 13.73 -17.70 -5.78
C GLU A 41 12.39 -17.96 -6.50
N GLN A 42 11.48 -18.61 -5.78
CA GLN A 42 10.15 -18.92 -6.29
C GLN A 42 9.40 -17.65 -6.70
N SER A 43 8.92 -17.62 -7.94
CA SER A 43 8.09 -16.55 -8.48
C SER A 43 6.98 -17.15 -9.37
N PRO A 44 5.70 -16.81 -9.16
CA PRO A 44 5.14 -15.93 -8.11
C PRO A 44 5.20 -16.54 -6.70
N TYR A 45 4.97 -15.72 -5.67
CA TYR A 45 4.74 -16.16 -4.29
C TYR A 45 3.70 -15.28 -3.58
N ASN A 46 3.12 -15.76 -2.47
CA ASN A 46 2.24 -14.95 -1.62
C ASN A 46 3.03 -14.37 -0.45
N GLU A 47 2.98 -13.05 -0.27
CA GLU A 47 3.58 -12.37 0.88
C GLU A 47 2.74 -12.66 2.14
N THR A 48 3.39 -13.07 3.23
CA THR A 48 2.71 -13.70 4.36
C THR A 48 1.88 -12.74 5.20
N LEU A 49 2.25 -11.47 5.27
CA LEU A 49 1.55 -10.49 6.11
C LEU A 49 0.33 -9.88 5.42
N THR A 50 0.41 -9.68 4.11
CA THR A 50 -0.67 -9.06 3.31
C THR A 50 -1.50 -10.08 2.56
N GLY A 51 -0.96 -11.25 2.23
CA GLY A 51 -1.57 -12.19 1.29
C GLY A 51 -1.50 -11.75 -0.17
N LEU A 52 -0.77 -10.68 -0.48
CA LEU A 52 -0.58 -10.21 -1.87
C LEU A 52 0.32 -11.17 -2.64
N ARG A 53 -0.05 -11.45 -3.88
CA ARG A 53 0.76 -12.29 -4.78
C ARG A 53 1.79 -11.45 -5.51
N PHE A 54 3.06 -11.60 -5.15
CA PHE A 54 4.20 -10.93 -5.79
C PHE A 54 4.81 -11.81 -6.88
N SER A 55 5.32 -11.17 -7.93
CA SER A 55 6.08 -11.80 -9.02
C SER A 55 7.41 -11.08 -9.20
N SER A 56 8.37 -11.71 -9.87
CA SER A 56 9.64 -11.09 -10.23
C SER A 56 9.40 -9.97 -11.22
N ASP A 57 10.21 -8.93 -11.13
CA ASP A 57 10.19 -7.79 -12.04
C ASP A 57 10.94 -8.05 -13.37
N ALA A 58 11.64 -9.17 -13.49
CA ALA A 58 12.63 -9.42 -14.54
C ALA A 58 12.10 -9.33 -15.98
N THR A 59 10.80 -9.61 -16.21
CA THR A 59 10.19 -9.52 -17.55
C THR A 59 9.71 -8.11 -17.91
N PHE A 60 9.67 -7.19 -16.94
CA PHE A 60 9.16 -5.83 -17.10
C PHE A 60 10.26 -4.79 -17.33
N ILE A 61 11.53 -5.21 -17.25
CA ILE A 61 12.72 -4.35 -17.32
C ILE A 61 13.83 -5.06 -18.08
N HIS A 62 14.64 -4.33 -18.84
CA HIS A 62 15.71 -4.92 -19.67
C HIS A 62 17.10 -4.82 -19.05
N THR A 63 17.30 -3.92 -18.08
CA THR A 63 18.59 -3.56 -17.51
C THR A 63 18.56 -3.63 -15.99
N GLY A 64 19.69 -3.27 -15.38
CA GLY A 64 19.86 -3.25 -13.93
C GLY A 64 20.38 -4.55 -13.37
N LYS A 65 20.84 -4.47 -12.13
CA LYS A 65 21.41 -5.55 -11.34
C LYS A 65 20.56 -5.73 -10.09
N THR A 66 20.70 -6.88 -9.43
CA THR A 66 19.96 -7.19 -8.21
C THR A 66 20.86 -7.04 -6.99
N GLY A 67 20.30 -6.54 -5.90
CA GLY A 67 20.95 -6.35 -4.62
C GLY A 67 20.07 -6.88 -3.49
N ARG A 68 20.68 -7.28 -2.37
CA ARG A 68 19.97 -7.78 -1.20
C ARG A 68 20.29 -6.91 0.00
N ILE A 69 19.25 -6.48 0.69
CA ILE A 69 19.36 -5.75 1.95
C ILE A 69 19.63 -6.77 3.06
N GLN A 70 20.61 -6.48 3.89
CA GLN A 70 20.91 -7.35 5.01
C GLN A 70 19.80 -7.28 6.06
N PRO A 71 19.39 -8.43 6.65
CA PRO A 71 18.40 -8.43 7.72
C PRO A 71 18.86 -7.54 8.88
N ASN A 72 17.98 -6.64 9.33
CA ASN A 72 18.20 -5.87 10.54
C ASN A 72 17.37 -6.49 11.67
N PRO A 73 17.97 -6.92 12.80
CA PRO A 73 17.23 -7.51 13.92
C PRO A 73 16.21 -6.56 14.57
N VAL A 74 16.31 -5.25 14.32
CA VAL A 74 15.42 -4.23 14.90
C VAL A 74 14.19 -3.96 14.01
N SER A 75 14.21 -4.33 12.72
CA SER A 75 13.11 -4.06 11.79
C SER A 75 12.72 -5.28 10.95
N ILE A 76 11.45 -5.68 11.05
CA ILE A 76 10.87 -6.71 10.17
C ILE A 76 10.55 -6.05 8.83
N ILE A 77 11.42 -6.27 7.86
CA ILE A 77 11.22 -5.85 6.46
C ILE A 77 10.44 -6.96 5.75
N ARG A 78 9.34 -6.60 5.08
CA ARG A 78 8.55 -7.56 4.28
C ARG A 78 9.40 -8.07 3.11
N LYS A 79 9.22 -9.33 2.73
CA LYS A 79 9.98 -9.98 1.64
C LYS A 79 10.19 -9.09 0.39
N PRO A 80 9.16 -8.47 -0.21
CA PRO A 80 9.34 -7.66 -1.42
C PRO A 80 10.17 -6.39 -1.22
N TYR A 81 10.50 -6.02 0.02
CA TYR A 81 11.32 -4.86 0.33
C TYR A 81 12.74 -5.25 0.79
N THR A 82 13.08 -6.54 0.76
CA THR A 82 14.41 -7.06 1.14
C THR A 82 15.38 -7.18 -0.02
N THR A 83 14.88 -7.07 -1.26
CA THR A 83 15.70 -7.02 -2.46
C THR A 83 15.49 -5.69 -3.16
N VAL A 84 16.45 -5.35 -4.02
CA VAL A 84 16.39 -4.17 -4.87
C VAL A 84 16.86 -4.50 -6.28
N ARG A 85 16.23 -3.89 -7.27
CA ARG A 85 16.84 -3.69 -8.58
C ARG A 85 17.49 -2.31 -8.62
N TYR A 86 18.76 -2.25 -9.02
CA TYR A 86 19.50 -1.01 -9.14
C TYR A 86 20.16 -0.85 -10.51
N PHE A 87 20.38 0.40 -10.92
CA PHE A 87 20.75 0.76 -12.29
C PHE A 87 22.06 1.57 -12.32
N PRO A 88 23.22 0.90 -12.24
CA PRO A 88 24.50 1.60 -12.26
C PRO A 88 24.84 2.18 -13.64
N ASP A 89 24.25 1.59 -14.68
CA ASP A 89 24.49 1.91 -16.08
C ASP A 89 23.26 2.58 -16.70
N GLY A 90 23.50 3.54 -17.61
CA GLY A 90 22.45 4.30 -18.28
C GLY A 90 21.85 5.43 -17.44
N ILE A 91 21.29 6.43 -18.13
CA ILE A 91 20.68 7.60 -17.47
C ILE A 91 19.22 7.33 -17.11
N ARG A 92 18.49 6.59 -17.96
CA ARG A 92 17.04 6.37 -17.83
C ARG A 92 16.74 4.89 -18.00
N ASN A 93 16.15 4.28 -16.98
CA ASN A 93 15.80 2.87 -16.96
C ASN A 93 14.31 2.74 -16.64
N CYS A 94 13.54 2.10 -17.52
CA CYS A 94 12.07 2.12 -17.48
C CYS A 94 11.48 0.72 -17.39
N TYR A 95 10.60 0.52 -16.42
CA TYR A 95 9.65 -0.59 -16.44
C TYR A 95 8.63 -0.34 -17.53
N ASN A 96 8.25 -1.39 -18.26
CA ASN A 96 7.14 -1.36 -19.21
C ASN A 96 6.02 -2.27 -18.68
N LEU A 97 4.89 -1.67 -18.34
CA LEU A 97 3.77 -2.35 -17.68
C LEU A 97 2.54 -2.36 -18.57
N ASP A 98 1.91 -3.51 -18.71
CA ASP A 98 0.61 -3.63 -19.37
C ASP A 98 -0.50 -3.12 -18.44
N VAL A 99 -1.30 -2.19 -18.94
CA VAL A 99 -2.39 -1.54 -18.20
C VAL A 99 -3.60 -1.36 -19.10
N ASP A 100 -4.78 -1.15 -18.52
CA ASP A 100 -5.99 -0.83 -19.28
C ASP A 100 -6.04 0.68 -19.53
N LYS A 101 -6.04 1.09 -20.80
CA LYS A 101 -6.21 2.49 -21.18
C LYS A 101 -7.47 3.09 -20.54
N GLY A 102 -7.31 4.24 -19.90
CA GLY A 102 -8.38 5.00 -19.27
C GLY A 102 -8.79 4.50 -17.88
N ARG A 103 -8.49 3.24 -17.53
CA ARG A 103 -8.76 2.70 -16.19
C ARG A 103 -7.87 3.39 -15.17
N LYS A 104 -8.44 3.76 -14.03
CA LYS A 104 -7.66 4.38 -12.95
C LYS A 104 -6.84 3.33 -12.21
N TYR A 105 -5.58 3.62 -11.94
CA TYR A 105 -4.70 2.80 -11.11
C TYR A 105 -4.17 3.61 -9.93
N LEU A 106 -4.15 3.00 -8.75
CA LEU A 106 -3.24 3.38 -7.67
C LEU A 106 -1.91 2.68 -7.92
N ILE A 107 -0.85 3.48 -8.09
CA ILE A 107 0.49 3.02 -8.42
C ILE A 107 1.39 3.39 -7.25
N ARG A 108 2.21 2.44 -6.80
CA ARG A 108 3.16 2.66 -5.71
C ARG A 108 4.54 2.14 -6.06
N ALA A 109 5.56 2.94 -5.78
CA ALA A 109 6.95 2.55 -5.86
C ALA A 109 7.58 2.62 -4.47
N PHE A 110 8.28 1.56 -4.07
CA PHE A 110 8.94 1.45 -2.78
C PHE A 110 10.46 1.46 -2.95
N PHE A 111 11.14 2.18 -2.06
CA PHE A 111 12.57 2.43 -2.13
C PHE A 111 13.20 2.17 -0.76
N THR A 112 13.80 1.00 -0.55
CA THR A 112 14.48 0.65 0.70
C THR A 112 15.97 0.48 0.41
N TYR A 113 16.82 1.43 0.82
CA TYR A 113 18.27 1.36 0.52
C TYR A 113 18.97 0.24 1.27
N GLY A 114 18.88 0.25 2.60
CA GLY A 114 19.42 -0.82 3.44
C GLY A 114 20.91 -1.13 3.21
N ASN A 115 21.67 -0.19 2.65
CA ASN A 115 23.08 -0.33 2.28
C ASN A 115 23.39 -1.62 1.50
N TYR A 116 22.52 -1.97 0.54
CA TYR A 116 22.61 -3.22 -0.23
C TYR A 116 23.96 -3.41 -0.98
N ASP A 117 24.70 -2.33 -1.25
CA ASP A 117 25.97 -2.33 -1.98
C ASP A 117 27.20 -2.10 -1.09
N GLY A 118 27.00 -1.90 0.22
CA GLY A 118 28.07 -1.66 1.19
C GLY A 118 28.77 -0.30 1.09
N ARG A 119 28.26 0.66 0.30
CA ARG A 119 28.91 1.96 0.07
C ARG A 119 28.45 3.07 1.00
N ASP A 120 27.34 2.86 1.70
CA ASP A 120 26.61 3.83 2.52
C ASP A 120 26.36 5.19 1.83
N THR A 121 26.26 5.18 0.50
CA THR A 121 25.99 6.35 -0.33
C THR A 121 24.51 6.33 -0.70
N LYS A 122 23.71 7.16 -0.02
CA LYS A 122 22.25 7.12 -0.16
C LYS A 122 21.83 7.69 -1.52
N PRO A 123 21.00 6.97 -2.31
CA PRO A 123 20.61 7.41 -3.64
C PRO A 123 19.76 8.69 -3.68
N VAL A 124 20.04 9.53 -4.68
CA VAL A 124 19.23 10.67 -5.11
C VAL A 124 19.01 10.58 -6.61
N PHE A 125 17.76 10.46 -7.05
CA PHE A 125 17.39 10.30 -8.47
C PHE A 125 15.92 10.66 -8.68
N ASP A 126 15.49 10.78 -9.94
CA ASP A 126 14.11 11.10 -10.25
C ASP A 126 13.30 9.87 -10.68
N LEU A 127 12.03 9.86 -10.28
CA LEU A 127 11.02 8.92 -10.71
C LEU A 127 10.08 9.61 -11.72
N TYR A 128 9.87 8.97 -12.85
CA TYR A 128 9.01 9.47 -13.93
C TYR A 128 7.88 8.49 -14.23
N LEU A 129 6.70 9.05 -14.52
CA LEU A 129 5.57 8.35 -15.08
C LEU A 129 5.42 8.72 -16.56
N GLY A 130 5.86 7.83 -17.44
CA GLY A 130 6.11 8.15 -18.84
C GLY A 130 7.07 9.34 -18.94
N PRO A 131 6.76 10.39 -19.73
CA PRO A 131 7.62 11.58 -19.85
C PRO A 131 7.53 12.54 -18.65
N ASN A 132 6.56 12.36 -17.74
CA ASN A 132 6.28 13.33 -16.69
C ASN A 132 7.04 13.01 -15.40
N LEU A 133 7.65 14.03 -14.78
CA LEU A 133 8.23 13.88 -13.45
C LEU A 133 7.12 13.51 -12.47
N TRP A 134 7.33 12.44 -11.71
CA TRP A 134 6.45 12.03 -10.63
C TRP A 134 7.01 12.51 -9.29
N ALA A 135 8.26 12.17 -8.97
CA ALA A 135 8.90 12.54 -7.72
C ALA A 135 10.42 12.54 -7.85
N THR A 136 11.10 13.29 -6.98
CA THR A 136 12.53 13.10 -6.72
C THR A 136 12.67 12.22 -5.50
N ILE A 137 13.36 11.09 -5.66
CA ILE A 137 13.68 10.16 -4.59
C ILE A 137 14.99 10.63 -3.97
N ASP A 138 14.91 11.11 -2.73
CA ASP A 138 16.07 11.55 -1.94
C ASP A 138 16.16 10.69 -0.67
N LEU A 139 17.03 9.68 -0.71
CA LEU A 139 17.27 8.80 0.43
C LEU A 139 18.32 9.37 1.40
N GLU A 140 18.96 10.50 1.10
CA GLU A 140 19.81 11.21 2.08
C GLU A 140 18.93 11.80 3.20
N THR A 141 17.78 12.36 2.83
CA THR A 141 16.79 12.89 3.77
C THR A 141 15.84 11.80 4.30
N LEU A 142 15.53 10.77 3.50
CA LEU A 142 14.61 9.67 3.83
C LEU A 142 15.36 8.36 4.11
N VAL A 143 16.20 8.38 5.13
CA VAL A 143 17.22 7.33 5.41
C VAL A 143 16.70 5.89 5.60
N ASN A 144 15.44 5.72 6.04
CA ASN A 144 14.83 4.40 6.23
C ASN A 144 14.13 3.87 4.96
N GLY A 145 14.21 4.62 3.86
CA GLY A 145 13.46 4.38 2.65
C GLY A 145 12.26 5.31 2.49
N THR A 146 11.69 5.30 1.30
CA THR A 146 10.50 6.07 0.96
C THR A 146 9.54 5.26 0.11
N ARG A 147 8.30 5.76 0.01
CA ARG A 147 7.24 5.24 -0.84
C ARG A 147 6.57 6.41 -1.55
N GLU A 148 6.43 6.30 -2.85
CA GLU A 148 5.67 7.24 -3.65
C GLU A 148 4.39 6.59 -4.15
N ASP A 149 3.27 7.27 -3.99
CA ASP A 149 1.94 6.83 -4.41
C ASP A 149 1.34 7.84 -5.39
N ILE A 150 0.77 7.34 -6.49
CA ILE A 150 0.04 8.16 -7.45
C ILE A 150 -1.23 7.44 -7.93
N LEU A 151 -2.34 8.18 -8.00
CA LEU A 151 -3.49 7.77 -8.79
C LEU A 151 -3.31 8.26 -10.21
N HIS A 152 -3.43 7.40 -11.21
CA HIS A 152 -3.25 7.78 -12.61
C HIS A 152 -4.24 7.07 -13.53
N ASN A 153 -4.68 7.78 -14.57
CA ASN A 153 -5.45 7.23 -15.69
C ASN A 153 -4.54 7.14 -16.93
N PRO A 154 -4.04 5.94 -17.30
CA PRO A 154 -3.16 5.76 -18.45
C PRO A 154 -3.85 6.16 -19.76
N THR A 155 -3.09 6.79 -20.67
CA THR A 155 -3.58 7.20 -21.99
C THR A 155 -3.40 6.12 -23.07
N SER A 156 -2.70 5.04 -22.74
CA SER A 156 -2.43 3.88 -23.60
C SER A 156 -2.51 2.58 -22.80
N ASN A 157 -2.44 1.43 -23.47
CA ASN A 157 -2.42 0.11 -22.80
C ASN A 157 -1.04 -0.28 -22.25
N SER A 158 -0.07 0.62 -22.34
CA SER A 158 1.27 0.49 -21.77
C SER A 158 1.57 1.72 -20.92
N LEU A 159 2.23 1.48 -19.80
CA LEU A 159 2.67 2.53 -18.88
C LEU A 159 4.15 2.31 -18.55
N GLN A 160 4.94 3.36 -18.76
CA GLN A 160 6.34 3.36 -18.37
C GLN A 160 6.52 4.01 -17.01
N ILE A 161 7.26 3.35 -16.13
CA ILE A 161 7.74 3.93 -14.87
C ILE A 161 9.25 3.93 -14.93
N CYS A 162 9.86 5.10 -14.94
CA CYS A 162 11.28 5.27 -15.23
C CYS A 162 12.02 5.84 -14.03
N LEU A 163 13.16 5.24 -13.72
CA LEU A 163 14.14 5.78 -12.79
C LEU A 163 15.22 6.50 -13.60
N VAL A 164 15.44 7.77 -13.28
CA VAL A 164 16.33 8.67 -14.04
C VAL A 164 17.43 9.17 -13.12
N LYS A 165 18.67 8.85 -13.48
CA LYS A 165 19.87 9.31 -12.79
C LYS A 165 20.04 10.82 -13.00
N THR A 166 20.15 11.57 -11.90
CA THR A 166 20.32 13.04 -11.89
C THR A 166 21.68 13.50 -11.39
N GLY A 167 22.45 12.61 -10.78
CA GLY A 167 23.80 12.85 -10.27
C GLY A 167 24.63 11.57 -10.27
N GLU A 168 25.61 11.45 -9.36
CA GLU A 168 26.53 10.31 -9.35
C GLU A 168 25.94 9.03 -8.72
N THR A 169 24.93 9.18 -7.87
CA THR A 169 24.32 8.06 -7.15
C THR A 169 23.52 7.12 -8.08
N THR A 170 23.24 5.92 -7.60
CA THR A 170 22.65 4.85 -8.42
C THR A 170 21.15 4.72 -8.15
N PRO A 171 20.28 4.91 -9.16
CA PRO A 171 18.84 4.68 -9.00
C PRO A 171 18.53 3.24 -8.63
N MET A 172 17.53 3.04 -7.79
CA MET A 172 17.13 1.73 -7.27
C MET A 172 15.62 1.68 -7.00
N ILE A 173 15.05 0.48 -6.91
CA ILE A 173 13.66 0.25 -6.51
C ILE A 173 13.54 -1.13 -5.85
N SER A 174 12.73 -1.22 -4.79
CA SER A 174 12.48 -2.47 -4.06
C SER A 174 11.20 -3.16 -4.51
N ALA A 175 10.12 -2.40 -4.72
CA ALA A 175 8.87 -2.98 -5.19
C ALA A 175 8.05 -1.99 -6.03
N LEU A 176 7.25 -2.53 -6.92
CA LEU A 176 6.32 -1.78 -7.76
C LEU A 176 4.94 -2.42 -7.73
N GLU A 177 3.93 -1.67 -7.29
CA GLU A 177 2.57 -2.15 -7.07
C GLU A 177 1.56 -1.31 -7.85
N LEU A 178 0.72 -1.95 -8.67
CA LEU A 178 -0.41 -1.31 -9.35
C LEU A 178 -1.72 -1.98 -8.92
N ARG A 179 -2.70 -1.15 -8.57
CA ARG A 179 -4.02 -1.56 -8.12
C ARG A 179 -5.06 -0.90 -9.02
N PRO A 180 -5.83 -1.66 -9.79
CA PRO A 180 -6.95 -1.10 -10.54
C PRO A 180 -8.00 -0.55 -9.57
N MET A 181 -8.44 0.68 -9.81
CA MET A 181 -9.45 1.37 -9.01
C MET A 181 -10.82 1.33 -9.71
N GLY A 182 -11.89 1.50 -8.95
CA GLY A 182 -13.22 1.72 -9.50
C GLY A 182 -13.30 3.05 -10.26
N ASN A 183 -14.05 3.07 -11.37
CA ASN A 183 -14.13 4.23 -12.27
C ASN A 183 -14.59 5.52 -11.57
N ASP A 184 -15.51 5.41 -10.61
CA ASP A 184 -16.13 6.56 -9.93
C ASP A 184 -15.49 6.88 -8.57
N SER A 185 -14.28 6.37 -8.30
CA SER A 185 -13.63 6.49 -6.98
C SER A 185 -12.89 7.81 -6.77
N TYR A 186 -12.19 8.37 -7.76
CA TYR A 186 -11.40 9.59 -7.57
C TYR A 186 -11.42 10.44 -8.83
N THR A 187 -11.10 11.73 -8.73
CA THR A 187 -11.10 12.64 -9.90
C THR A 187 -10.15 12.14 -10.98
N THR A 188 -10.48 12.36 -12.25
CA THR A 188 -9.68 11.92 -13.41
C THR A 188 -8.34 12.65 -13.48
N GLY A 189 -7.31 11.94 -13.94
CA GLY A 189 -5.97 12.48 -14.13
C GLY A 189 -4.94 11.85 -13.20
N SER A 190 -3.86 12.59 -12.93
CA SER A 190 -2.77 12.18 -12.03
C SER A 190 -2.87 12.90 -10.69
N LEU A 191 -2.84 12.17 -9.58
CA LEU A 191 -2.86 12.73 -8.22
C LEU A 191 -1.77 12.07 -7.37
N LYS A 192 -0.79 12.85 -6.92
CA LYS A 192 0.17 12.42 -5.91
C LYS A 192 -0.54 12.30 -4.56
N LEU A 193 -0.33 11.20 -3.84
CA LEU A 193 -0.88 11.05 -2.50
C LEU A 193 -0.09 11.90 -1.52
N VAL A 194 -0.78 12.72 -0.73
CA VAL A 194 -0.18 13.41 0.41
C VAL A 194 -0.31 12.57 1.67
N ASN A 195 -1.54 12.13 1.99
CA ASN A 195 -1.84 11.31 3.16
C ASN A 195 -3.08 10.44 2.91
N SER A 196 -3.10 9.27 3.54
CA SER A 196 -4.23 8.34 3.59
C SER A 196 -4.34 7.81 5.02
N ASN A 197 -5.24 8.42 5.80
CA ASN A 197 -5.30 8.23 7.24
C ASN A 197 -6.68 7.74 7.67
N TYR A 198 -6.72 6.99 8.78
CA TYR A 198 -7.94 6.68 9.52
C TYR A 198 -7.79 7.12 10.97
N LEU A 199 -8.87 7.61 11.56
CA LEU A 199 -8.83 8.28 12.86
C LEU A 199 -8.88 7.27 14.00
N SER A 200 -7.70 6.80 14.43
CA SER A 200 -7.56 5.74 15.43
C SER A 200 -6.23 5.84 16.19
N LYS A 201 -6.27 5.48 17.48
CA LYS A 201 -5.12 5.27 18.37
C LYS A 201 -4.37 3.96 18.11
N SER A 202 -4.85 3.16 17.15
CA SER A 202 -4.18 1.95 16.70
C SER A 202 -2.75 2.24 16.22
N THR A 203 -1.88 1.24 16.25
CA THR A 203 -0.54 1.29 15.66
C THR A 203 -0.46 0.53 14.33
N SER A 204 -1.54 -0.13 13.92
CA SER A 204 -1.57 -1.01 12.75
C SER A 204 -2.10 -0.29 11.52
N GLN A 205 -1.46 -0.53 10.38
CA GLN A 205 -1.97 -0.08 9.08
C GLN A 205 -3.08 -1.02 8.58
N ILE A 206 -4.07 -0.46 7.91
CA ILE A 206 -5.11 -1.23 7.22
C ILE A 206 -4.82 -1.16 5.72
N ARG A 207 -4.80 -2.32 5.05
CA ARG A 207 -4.67 -2.45 3.59
C ARG A 207 -5.34 -3.74 3.13
N TYR A 208 -4.96 -4.30 1.98
CA TYR A 208 -5.41 -5.64 1.59
C TYR A 208 -5.10 -6.68 2.69
N ALA A 209 -5.99 -7.62 3.00
CA ALA A 209 -7.27 -7.92 2.34
C ALA A 209 -8.51 -7.17 2.89
N SER A 210 -8.35 -6.23 3.82
CA SER A 210 -9.47 -5.43 4.32
C SER A 210 -9.95 -4.41 3.28
N ASP A 211 -9.03 -3.83 2.50
CA ASP A 211 -9.33 -2.88 1.43
C ASP A 211 -9.19 -3.52 0.03
N ILE A 212 -10.30 -3.55 -0.73
CA ILE A 212 -10.36 -4.10 -2.10
C ILE A 212 -9.41 -3.42 -3.08
N TYR A 213 -9.06 -2.16 -2.84
CA TYR A 213 -8.13 -1.39 -3.67
C TYR A 213 -6.72 -1.38 -3.10
N ASP A 214 -6.50 -2.10 -2.00
CA ASP A 214 -5.22 -2.17 -1.29
C ASP A 214 -4.64 -0.79 -0.98
N ARG A 215 -5.46 0.22 -0.71
CA ARG A 215 -4.94 1.49 -0.18
C ARG A 215 -4.33 1.24 1.20
N ILE A 216 -3.27 1.97 1.52
CA ILE A 216 -2.65 1.89 2.84
C ILE A 216 -3.23 3.02 3.69
N TRP A 217 -3.99 2.65 4.71
CA TRP A 217 -4.54 3.55 5.71
C TRP A 217 -3.66 3.54 6.95
N THR A 218 -3.07 4.70 7.25
CA THR A 218 -2.22 4.89 8.43
C THR A 218 -3.06 5.43 9.59
N PRO A 219 -2.93 4.88 10.81
CA PRO A 219 -3.65 5.43 11.95
C PRO A 219 -3.13 6.83 12.25
N TYR A 220 -4.05 7.77 12.47
CA TYR A 220 -3.73 9.14 12.84
C TYR A 220 -4.59 9.59 13.99
N PHE A 221 -3.96 10.06 15.07
CA PHE A 221 -4.67 10.50 16.25
C PHE A 221 -3.86 11.53 17.03
N LYS A 222 -4.53 12.59 17.51
CA LYS A 222 -3.93 13.62 18.36
C LYS A 222 -4.32 13.43 19.83
N ARG A 223 -3.47 13.90 20.75
CA ARG A 223 -3.69 13.74 22.20
C ARG A 223 -4.94 14.47 22.68
N GLU A 224 -5.30 15.56 22.02
CA GLU A 224 -6.42 16.44 22.33
C GLU A 224 -7.77 15.83 21.89
N TRP A 225 -7.76 14.66 21.25
CA TRP A 225 -8.96 14.00 20.74
C TRP A 225 -9.41 12.83 21.61
N THR A 226 -10.70 12.55 21.57
CA THR A 226 -11.32 11.36 22.13
C THR A 226 -11.69 10.43 20.99
N GLN A 227 -11.27 9.16 21.08
CA GLN A 227 -11.61 8.16 20.06
C GLN A 227 -12.97 7.60 20.41
N ILE A 228 -13.84 7.53 19.40
CA ILE A 228 -15.08 6.77 19.46
C ILE A 228 -14.99 5.59 18.50
N SER A 229 -15.68 4.50 18.82
CA SER A 229 -15.66 3.28 18.02
C SER A 229 -16.96 2.50 18.16
N THR A 230 -17.26 1.69 17.15
CA THR A 230 -18.41 0.78 17.17
C THR A 230 -18.01 -0.64 16.81
N ASP A 231 -18.65 -1.60 17.45
CA ASP A 231 -18.57 -3.02 17.10
C ASP A 231 -19.64 -3.41 16.06
N LEU A 232 -20.58 -2.50 15.78
CA LEU A 232 -21.62 -2.72 14.79
C LEU A 232 -21.04 -2.71 13.38
N LYS A 233 -21.76 -3.39 12.47
CA LYS A 233 -21.39 -3.39 11.06
C LYS A 233 -21.59 -2.01 10.46
N VAL A 234 -20.54 -1.42 9.92
CA VAL A 234 -20.61 -0.13 9.22
C VAL A 234 -20.80 -0.38 7.73
N SER A 235 -22.00 -0.11 7.22
CA SER A 235 -22.29 -0.26 5.79
C SER A 235 -21.61 0.84 4.98
N ASN A 236 -20.98 0.46 3.87
CA ASN A 236 -20.42 1.40 2.91
C ASN A 236 -20.83 1.01 1.49
N SER A 237 -21.66 1.84 0.86
CA SER A 237 -22.19 1.62 -0.50
C SER A 237 -21.67 2.62 -1.53
N ASN A 238 -20.66 3.43 -1.20
CA ASN A 238 -20.10 4.40 -2.13
C ASN A 238 -18.99 3.81 -3.01
N SER A 239 -18.70 4.48 -4.13
CA SER A 239 -17.69 4.07 -5.11
C SER A 239 -16.24 4.13 -4.59
N TYR A 240 -15.99 4.90 -3.52
CA TYR A 240 -14.68 4.94 -2.87
C TYR A 240 -14.41 3.63 -2.12
N ALA A 241 -15.45 2.98 -1.60
CA ALA A 241 -15.37 1.72 -0.88
C ALA A 241 -14.24 1.66 0.19
N PRO A 242 -14.04 2.66 1.08
CA PRO A 242 -13.14 2.48 2.22
C PRO A 242 -13.51 1.23 3.02
N PRO A 243 -12.52 0.50 3.57
CA PRO A 243 -12.76 -0.72 4.31
C PRO A 243 -13.55 -0.44 5.60
N GLU A 244 -14.36 -1.41 6.05
CA GLU A 244 -15.21 -1.26 7.23
C GLU A 244 -14.41 -0.87 8.48
N ASP A 245 -13.24 -1.48 8.67
CA ASP A 245 -12.36 -1.21 9.82
C ASP A 245 -11.85 0.24 9.88
N VAL A 246 -11.76 0.93 8.74
CA VAL A 246 -11.43 2.37 8.68
C VAL A 246 -12.59 3.23 9.16
N LEU A 247 -13.83 2.78 8.94
CA LEU A 247 -15.05 3.51 9.29
C LEU A 247 -15.55 3.21 10.71
N LYS A 248 -15.05 2.15 11.36
CA LYS A 248 -15.43 1.76 12.73
C LYS A 248 -14.86 2.64 13.83
N THR A 249 -13.94 3.55 13.50
CA THR A 249 -13.32 4.46 14.47
C THR A 249 -13.38 5.89 13.96
N ALA A 250 -13.63 6.83 14.87
CA ALA A 250 -13.58 8.26 14.59
C ALA A 250 -12.93 9.04 15.75
N ALA A 251 -12.63 10.31 15.51
CA ALA A 251 -12.11 11.22 16.53
C ALA A 251 -13.08 12.38 16.76
N THR A 252 -13.24 12.77 18.02
CA THR A 252 -13.94 13.98 18.44
C THR A 252 -13.01 14.87 19.28
N PRO A 253 -13.16 16.20 19.25
CA PRO A 253 -12.44 17.07 20.17
C PRO A 253 -12.78 16.71 21.62
N THR A 254 -11.76 16.53 22.48
CA THR A 254 -12.00 16.27 23.92
C THR A 254 -12.64 17.47 24.60
N ASN A 255 -12.25 18.68 24.16
CA ASN A 255 -12.95 19.91 24.51
C ASN A 255 -13.97 20.22 23.41
N ALA A 256 -15.26 20.19 23.75
CA ALA A 256 -16.35 20.40 22.80
C ALA A 256 -16.31 21.77 22.08
N SER A 257 -15.64 22.76 22.66
CA SER A 257 -15.47 24.09 22.04
C SER A 257 -14.23 24.19 21.15
N ALA A 258 -13.37 23.16 21.11
CA ALA A 258 -12.16 23.15 20.30
C ALA A 258 -12.42 22.54 18.90
N PRO A 259 -11.71 23.00 17.85
CA PRO A 259 -11.84 22.42 16.52
C PRO A 259 -11.12 21.07 16.40
N LEU A 260 -11.56 20.25 15.44
CA LEU A 260 -10.80 19.09 14.99
C LEU A 260 -9.85 19.52 13.86
N THR A 261 -8.60 19.85 14.21
CA THR A 261 -7.61 20.36 13.25
C THR A 261 -6.67 19.25 12.76
N ILE A 262 -6.70 18.98 11.46
CA ILE A 262 -5.74 18.09 10.77
C ILE A 262 -4.83 18.96 9.91
N GLU A 263 -3.52 18.74 10.01
CA GLU A 263 -2.50 19.49 9.27
C GLU A 263 -1.62 18.49 8.53
N TRP A 264 -1.14 18.89 7.34
CA TRP A 264 -0.20 18.13 6.55
C TRP A 264 0.80 19.06 5.86
N PRO A 265 2.03 18.59 5.60
CA PRO A 265 2.97 19.35 4.80
C PRO A 265 2.46 19.49 3.36
N TYR A 266 2.70 20.63 2.74
CA TYR A 266 2.52 20.83 1.29
C TYR A 266 3.87 21.24 0.69
N GLU A 267 4.18 20.71 -0.49
CA GLU A 267 5.45 20.98 -1.18
C GLU A 267 5.41 22.33 -1.90
N ASN A 268 4.28 22.63 -2.56
CA ASN A 268 4.10 23.85 -3.33
C ASN A 268 2.72 24.46 -3.02
N PRO A 269 2.64 25.73 -2.56
CA PRO A 269 1.38 26.39 -2.24
C PRO A 269 0.46 26.61 -3.46
N GLN A 270 0.98 26.47 -4.68
CA GLN A 270 0.21 26.58 -5.91
C GLN A 270 -0.45 25.26 -6.32
N ASP A 271 -0.15 24.16 -5.62
CA ASP A 271 -0.73 22.87 -5.94
C ASP A 271 -2.23 22.84 -5.60
N ARG A 272 -3.00 22.21 -6.48
CA ARG A 272 -4.42 21.96 -6.23
C ARG A 272 -4.59 20.69 -5.42
N HIS A 273 -5.14 20.83 -4.21
CA HIS A 273 -5.42 19.70 -3.33
C HIS A 273 -6.86 19.18 -3.50
N TYR A 274 -7.02 17.86 -3.35
CA TYR A 274 -8.31 17.20 -3.27
C TYR A 274 -8.41 16.47 -1.92
N LEU A 275 -9.41 16.83 -1.12
CA LEU A 275 -9.68 16.18 0.15
C LEU A 275 -10.87 15.23 -0.01
N TYR A 276 -10.64 13.96 0.32
CA TYR A 276 -11.68 12.94 0.37
C TYR A 276 -11.89 12.54 1.83
N ALA A 277 -12.99 13.01 2.41
CA ALA A 277 -13.36 12.72 3.79
C ALA A 277 -14.48 11.69 3.82
N HIS A 278 -14.31 10.66 4.66
CA HIS A 278 -15.28 9.57 4.81
C HIS A 278 -15.89 9.66 6.21
N PHE A 279 -17.22 9.64 6.28
CA PHE A 279 -17.99 9.74 7.51
C PHE A 279 -18.91 8.55 7.64
N ALA A 280 -19.07 8.07 8.87
CA ALA A 280 -20.05 7.09 9.27
C ALA A 280 -20.63 7.52 10.62
N GLU A 281 -21.93 7.31 10.80
CA GLU A 281 -22.56 7.43 12.12
C GLU A 281 -22.31 6.11 12.87
N ILE A 282 -21.66 6.17 14.03
CA ILE A 282 -21.15 5.00 14.77
C ILE A 282 -21.45 5.04 16.26
#